data_AF-A0A968C0E9-F1
#
_entry.id   AF-A0A968C0E9-F1
#
_cell.length_a   1.000
_cell.length_b   1.000
_cell.length_c   1.000
_cell.angle_alpha   90.00
_cell.angle_beta   90.00
_cell.angle_gamma   90.00
#
_symmetry.space_group_name_H-M   'P 1'
#
loop_
_entity.id
_entity.type
_entity.pdbx_description
1 polymer ?
#
loop_
_entity_poly.entity_id
_entity_poly.type
_entity_poly.pdbx_seq_one_letter_code
_entity_poly.pdbx_strand_id
1 'polypeptide(L)' 'DSDNQFLCPCHAAAFDFYGHFQGPPVPRPLDTFRVSFEETAVLVDTSLPQRRDSYQPDQLAYCPADSQTARSG' A
#
# COMPACT_ATOMS: atom_id res chain seq x y z
N ASP A 1 20.34 0.19 -7.99
CA ASP A 1 19.12 -0.03 -7.20
C ASP A 1 18.30 1.25 -7.18
N SER A 2 17.56 1.50 -8.26
CA SER A 2 17.09 2.87 -8.59
C SER A 2 15.57 2.99 -8.75
N ASP A 3 14.83 1.88 -8.76
CA ASP A 3 13.48 1.88 -9.34
C ASP A 3 12.33 1.91 -8.31
N ASN A 4 12.63 1.99 -7.01
CA ASN A 4 11.66 2.05 -5.91
C ASN A 4 10.51 1.04 -6.08
N GLN A 5 10.89 -0.19 -6.40
CA GLN A 5 10.00 -1.30 -6.74
C GLN A 5 10.28 -2.51 -5.86
N PHE A 6 9.25 -3.30 -5.63
CA PHE A 6 9.35 -4.62 -5.04
C PHE A 6 9.35 -5.67 -6.16
N LEU A 7 10.39 -6.51 -6.20
CA LEU A 7 10.50 -7.63 -7.13
C LEU A 7 10.25 -8.95 -6.40
N CYS A 8 9.22 -9.69 -6.83
CA CYS A 8 8.98 -11.03 -6.33
C CYS A 8 10.09 -11.98 -6.83
N PRO A 9 10.83 -12.66 -5.94
CA PRO A 9 11.99 -13.47 -6.34
C PRO A 9 11.64 -14.74 -7.13
N CYS A 10 10.36 -15.16 -7.14
CA CYS A 10 9.94 -16.41 -7.77
C CYS A 10 9.84 -16.30 -9.29
N HIS A 11 9.28 -15.20 -9.79
CA HIS A 11 8.98 -15.01 -11.22
C HIS A 11 9.04 -13.54 -11.64
N ALA A 12 9.86 -12.75 -10.93
CA ALA A 12 10.15 -11.34 -11.22
C ALA A 12 8.92 -10.44 -11.40
N ALA A 13 7.84 -10.72 -10.66
CA ALA A 13 6.71 -9.80 -10.64
C ALA A 13 7.13 -8.49 -9.97
N ALA A 14 6.91 -7.37 -10.67
CA ALA A 14 7.27 -6.05 -10.21
C ALA A 14 6.05 -5.30 -9.67
N PHE A 15 6.24 -4.65 -8.52
CA PHE A 15 5.26 -3.77 -7.90
C PHE A 15 5.91 -2.42 -7.65
N ASP A 16 5.20 -1.34 -7.91
CA ASP A 16 5.68 0.00 -7.56
C ASP A 16 5.67 0.23 -6.03
N PHE A 17 6.10 1.42 -5.62
CA PHE A 17 6.11 1.85 -4.23
C PHE A 17 4.75 1.72 -3.53
N TYR A 18 3.66 1.91 -4.27
CA TYR A 18 2.30 1.80 -3.75
C TYR A 18 1.78 0.36 -3.81
N GLY A 19 2.57 -0.60 -4.27
CA GLY A 19 2.18 -2.01 -4.41
C GLY A 19 1.28 -2.29 -5.62
N HIS A 20 1.18 -1.35 -6.58
CA HIS A 20 0.51 -1.58 -7.85
C HIS A 20 1.39 -2.48 -8.73
N PHE A 21 0.80 -3.55 -9.28
CA PHE A 21 1.50 -4.51 -10.13
C PHE A 21 1.80 -3.89 -11.51
N GLN A 22 2.97 -4.18 -12.08
CA GLN A 22 3.41 -3.58 -13.35
C GLN A 22 3.22 -4.50 -14.57
N GLY A 23 2.56 -5.65 -14.40
CA GLY A 23 2.25 -6.58 -15.49
C GLY A 23 2.07 -8.04 -15.04
N PRO A 24 1.76 -8.95 -15.98
CA PRO A 24 1.67 -10.38 -15.71
C PRO A 24 3.01 -10.91 -15.16
N PRO A 25 3.00 -11.95 -14.29
CA PRO A 25 1.93 -12.93 -14.08
C PRO A 25 0.92 -12.57 -12.96
N VAL A 26 1.07 -11.42 -12.29
CA VAL A 26 0.23 -11.10 -11.13
C VAL A 26 -1.06 -10.41 -11.57
N PRO A 27 -2.25 -10.87 -11.12
CA PRO A 27 -3.52 -10.37 -11.63
C PRO A 27 -4.03 -9.10 -10.94
N ARG A 28 -3.38 -8.65 -9.86
CA ARG A 28 -3.86 -7.56 -9.00
C ARG A 28 -2.76 -6.96 -8.11
N PRO A 29 -2.98 -5.77 -7.52
CA PRO A 29 -2.07 -5.16 -6.54
C PRO A 29 -1.91 -5.99 -5.25
N LEU A 30 -0.88 -5.65 -4.46
CA LEU A 30 -0.72 -6.19 -3.10
C LEU A 30 -1.89 -5.79 -2.20
N ASP A 31 -2.32 -6.71 -1.32
CA ASP A 31 -3.28 -6.41 -0.25
C ASP A 31 -2.66 -5.45 0.78
N THR A 32 -3.50 -4.65 1.43
CA THR A 32 -3.08 -3.82 2.57
C THR A 32 -3.51 -4.47 3.88
N PHE A 33 -2.83 -4.09 4.96
CA PHE A 33 -3.20 -4.51 6.31
C PHE A 33 -3.37 -3.29 7.18
N ARG A 34 -4.26 -3.40 8.16
CA ARG A 34 -4.47 -2.33 9.12
C ARG A 34 -3.22 -2.15 9.98
N VAL A 35 -2.81 -0.90 10.14
CA VAL A 35 -1.69 -0.51 10.98
C VAL A 35 -2.20 0.34 12.15
N SER A 36 -1.68 0.09 13.35
CA SER A 36 -1.85 0.95 14.53
C SER A 36 -0.49 1.25 15.16
N PHE A 37 -0.43 2.32 15.94
CA PHE A 37 0.76 2.73 16.68
C PHE A 37 0.46 2.58 18.17
N GLU A 38 1.32 1.86 18.90
CA GLU A 38 1.25 1.73 20.35
C GLU A 38 2.61 2.09 20.94
N GLU A 39 2.67 3.22 21.65
CA GLU A 39 3.90 3.78 22.23
C GLU A 39 5.02 3.96 21.18
N THR A 40 5.91 2.99 21.09
CA THR A 40 7.09 2.95 20.20
C THR A 40 7.02 1.84 19.15
N ALA A 41 5.92 1.07 19.15
CA ALA A 41 5.71 -0.04 18.24
C ALA A 41 4.70 0.30 17.14
N VAL A 42 4.96 -0.26 15.95
CA VAL A 42 4.01 -0.31 14.84
C VAL A 42 3.42 -1.71 14.81
N LEU A 43 2.11 -1.81 15.01
CA LEU A 43 1.38 -3.07 14.96
C LEU A 43 0.71 -3.23 13.61
N VAL A 44 0.84 -4.41 13.03
CA VAL A 44 0.22 -4.78 11.75
C VAL A 44 -0.74 -5.92 12.02
N ASP A 45 -2.03 -5.69 11.81
CA ASP A 45 -3.06 -6.73 11.93
C ASP A 45 -3.10 -7.56 10.65
N THR A 46 -2.43 -8.72 10.66
CA THR A 46 -2.37 -9.64 9.52
C THR A 46 -3.57 -10.58 9.42
N SER A 47 -4.53 -10.50 10.34
CA SER A 47 -5.69 -11.39 10.36
C SER A 47 -6.75 -11.04 9.31
N LEU A 48 -6.76 -9.78 8.84
CA LEU A 48 -7.77 -9.25 7.94
C LEU A 48 -7.10 -8.50 6.76
N PRO A 49 -6.65 -9.23 5.71
CA PRO A 49 -6.14 -8.60 4.50
C PRO A 49 -7.23 -7.77 3.80
N GLN A 50 -6.89 -6.54 3.43
CA GLN A 50 -7.75 -5.64 2.69
C GLN A 50 -7.38 -5.69 1.21
N ARG A 51 -8.25 -6.30 0.41
CA ARG A 51 -8.09 -6.33 -1.05
C ARG A 51 -8.40 -4.95 -1.63
N ARG A 52 -7.61 -4.58 -2.65
CA ARG A 52 -7.85 -3.40 -3.48
C ARG A 52 -7.67 -3.75 -4.95
N ASP A 53 -8.39 -3.01 -5.78
CA ASP A 53 -8.28 -3.10 -7.24
C ASP A 53 -7.28 -2.08 -7.80
N SER A 54 -7.09 -0.96 -7.10
CA SER A 54 -6.11 0.09 -7.43
C SER A 54 -5.63 0.81 -6.18
N TYR A 55 -4.56 1.60 -6.32
CA TYR A 55 -4.11 2.51 -5.26
C TYR A 55 -5.09 3.68 -5.09
N GLN A 56 -5.45 3.99 -3.85
CA GLN A 56 -6.21 5.17 -3.48
C GLN A 56 -5.50 5.87 -2.30
N PRO A 57 -5.38 7.21 -2.28
CA PRO A 57 -4.66 7.93 -1.22
C PRO A 57 -5.17 7.69 0.20
N ASP A 58 -6.46 7.39 0.34
CA ASP A 58 -7.10 7.08 1.63
C ASP A 58 -6.66 5.73 2.24
N GLN A 59 -5.95 4.89 1.47
CA GLN A 59 -5.37 3.63 1.93
C GLN A 59 -4.10 3.84 2.77
N LEU A 60 -3.52 5.04 2.80
CA LEU A 60 -2.31 5.32 3.56
C LEU A 60 -2.62 5.58 5.04
N ALA A 61 -1.87 4.93 5.93
CA ALA A 61 -2.05 5.04 7.38
C ALA A 61 -1.69 6.44 7.96
N TYR A 62 -1.01 7.29 7.19
CA TYR A 62 -0.60 8.63 7.61
C TYR A 62 -1.06 9.70 6.62
N CYS A 63 -1.94 10.59 7.08
CA CYS A 63 -2.36 11.80 6.38
C CYS A 63 -2.19 13.00 7.32
N PRO A 64 -1.13 13.81 7.19
CA PRO A 64 -0.92 15.01 8.01
C PRO A 64 -1.81 16.20 7.58
N ALA A 65 -1.92 17.18 8.47
CA ALA A 65 -3.06 18.10 8.68
C ALA A 65 -3.56 18.97 7.50
N ASP A 66 -2.79 19.19 6.44
CA ASP A 66 -3.20 20.09 5.35
C ASP A 66 -4.24 19.47 4.38
N SER A 67 -4.62 18.22 4.62
CA SER A 67 -5.46 17.42 3.72
C SER A 67 -6.98 17.60 3.92
N GLN A 68 -7.43 18.49 4.82
CA GLN A 68 -8.87 18.78 5.01
C GLN A 68 -9.43 19.92 4.14
N THR A 69 -8.60 20.78 3.53
CA THR A 69 -9.12 21.95 2.81
C THR A 69 -9.76 21.61 1.45
N ALA A 70 -9.58 20.39 0.94
CA ALA A 70 -10.11 19.96 -0.36
C ALA A 70 -11.40 19.12 -0.30
N ARG A 71 -12.08 18.98 0.85
CA ARG A 71 -13.51 18.61 0.88
C ARG A 71 -14.41 19.83 0.66
N SER A 72 -14.00 20.71 -0.23
CA SER A 72 -14.78 21.84 -0.72
C SER A 72 -15.61 21.37 -1.90
N GLY A 73 -16.90 21.11 -1.65
CA GLY A 73 -17.92 20.72 -2.64
C GLY A 73 -19.20 20.28 -1.95
#